data_AF-A0A9E2RID3-F1
#
_entry.id   AF-A0A9E2RID3-F1
#
_cell.length_a   1.000
_cell.length_b   1.000
_cell.length_c   1.000
_cell.angle_alpha   90.00
_cell.angle_beta   90.00
_cell.angle_gamma   90.00
#
_symmetry.space_group_name_H-M   'P 1'
#
loop_
_entity.id
_entity.type
_entity.pdbx_description
1 polymer ?
#
loop_
_entity_poly.entity_id
_entity_poly.type
_entity_poly.pdbx_seq_one_letter_code
_entity_poly.pdbx_strand_id
1 'polypeptide(L)'
;MIRLVGVEKKLGGQPVLQGVDLSIPTGKLTTIIGGSGSGKSVLLKHMIGLMQPDHGEVWVGDVEISRLSGTRLNDVRKRFAMLFQGAALFDSLSVFENVAFP
;
A
#
# COMPACT_ATOMS: atom_id res chain seq x y z
N MET A 1 -1.36 11.95 6.09
CA MET A 1 -2.11 11.00 6.92
C MET A 1 -2.68 9.93 6.01
N ILE A 2 -2.66 8.66 6.42
CA ILE A 2 -3.30 7.56 5.69
C ILE A 2 -4.38 6.99 6.61
N ARG A 3 -5.57 6.69 6.08
CA ARG A 3 -6.66 6.08 6.84
C ARG A 3 -7.25 4.91 6.09
N LEU A 4 -7.49 3.82 6.81
CA LEU A 4 -8.26 2.66 6.36
C LEU A 4 -9.52 2.62 7.22
N VAL A 5 -10.66 2.45 6.58
CA VAL A 5 -11.98 2.41 7.24
C VAL A 5 -12.69 1.13 6.80
N GLY A 6 -12.87 0.19 7.72
CA GLY A 6 -13.55 -1.08 7.48
C GLY A 6 -12.99 -1.90 6.33
N VAL A 7 -11.67 -1.90 6.10
CA VAL A 7 -11.07 -2.52 4.91
C VAL A 7 -11.15 -4.05 4.98
N GLU A 8 -11.78 -4.64 3.97
CA GLU A 8 -11.89 -6.09 3.79
C GLU A 8 -11.21 -6.53 2.50
N LYS A 9 -10.60 -7.71 2.54
CA LYS A 9 -10.03 -8.35 1.35
C LYS A 9 -10.06 -9.87 1.46
N LYS A 10 -10.55 -10.52 0.41
CA LYS A 10 -10.44 -11.95 0.16
C LYS A 10 -9.48 -12.22 -1.00
N LEU A 11 -8.64 -13.24 -0.86
CA LEU A 11 -7.77 -13.74 -1.95
C LEU A 11 -8.08 -15.23 -2.14
N GLY A 12 -8.47 -15.61 -3.36
CA GLY A 12 -8.87 -17.00 -3.64
C GLY A 12 -10.03 -17.49 -2.75
N GLY A 13 -10.93 -16.59 -2.36
CA GLY A 13 -12.04 -16.87 -1.44
C GLY A 13 -11.69 -16.85 0.05
N GLN A 14 -10.41 -16.84 0.42
CA GLN A 14 -9.98 -16.79 1.82
C GLN A 14 -9.93 -15.36 2.34
N PRO A 15 -10.57 -15.04 3.48
CA PRO A 15 -10.52 -13.71 4.08
C PRO A 15 -9.11 -13.42 4.63
N VAL A 16 -8.48 -12.38 4.10
CA VAL A 16 -7.14 -11.92 4.49
C VAL A 16 -7.22 -10.68 5.38
N LEU A 17 -8.11 -9.73 5.04
CA LEU A 17 -8.44 -8.57 5.87
C LEU A 17 -9.94 -8.60 6.16
N GLN A 18 -10.32 -8.34 7.42
CA GLN A 18 -11.68 -8.51 7.92
C GLN A 18 -12.11 -7.24 8.70
N GLY A 19 -12.40 -6.15 7.98
CA GLY A 19 -12.89 -4.90 8.58
C GLY A 19 -11.80 -4.11 9.30
N VAL A 20 -10.66 -3.88 8.66
CA VAL A 20 -9.51 -3.20 9.28
C VAL A 20 -9.72 -1.69 9.30
N ASP A 21 -9.74 -1.13 10.52
CA ASP A 21 -9.65 0.31 10.78
C ASP A 21 -8.24 0.68 11.24
N LEU A 22 -7.61 1.65 10.56
CA LEU A 22 -6.24 2.08 10.88
C LEU A 22 -6.01 3.53 10.46
N SER A 23 -5.37 4.31 11.33
CA SER A 23 -4.92 5.67 11.03
C SER A 23 -3.42 5.82 11.20
N ILE A 24 -2.73 6.27 10.15
CA ILE A 24 -1.30 6.56 10.13
C ILE A 24 -1.11 8.08 10.10
N PRO A 25 -0.66 8.70 11.21
CA PRO A 25 -0.48 10.14 11.28
C PRO A 25 0.68 10.64 10.41
N THR A 26 0.55 11.86 9.90
CA THR A 26 1.62 12.52 9.12
C THR A 26 2.84 12.78 10.01
N GLY A 27 4.05 12.57 9.48
CA GLY A 27 5.30 12.91 10.18
C GLY A 27 5.62 12.02 11.38
N LYS A 28 5.00 10.83 11.46
CA LYS A 28 5.24 9.84 12.52
C LYS A 28 5.71 8.54 11.92
N LEU A 29 6.53 7.82 12.67
CA LEU A 29 6.87 6.44 12.38
C LEU A 29 5.74 5.53 12.87
N THR A 30 5.26 4.65 12.01
CA THR A 30 4.25 3.65 12.36
C THR A 30 4.76 2.27 11.98
N THR A 31 4.74 1.35 12.94
CA THR A 31 5.21 -0.02 12.76
C THR A 31 4.01 -0.98 12.78
N ILE A 32 3.94 -1.87 11.79
CA ILE A 32 2.89 -2.89 11.68
C ILE A 32 3.54 -4.27 11.86
N ILE A 33 3.17 -4.99 12.91
CA ILE A 33 3.75 -6.28 13.30
C ILE A 33 2.66 -7.34 13.32
N GLY A 34 3.01 -8.58 12.97
CA GLY A 34 2.11 -9.73 12.99
C GLY A 34 2.78 -10.96 12.39
N GLY A 35 2.23 -12.15 12.66
CA GLY A 35 2.77 -13.43 12.16
C GLY A 35 2.84 -13.52 10.63
N SER A 36 3.60 -14.48 10.10
CA SER A 36 3.61 -14.72 8.65
C SER A 36 2.20 -15.01 8.13
N GLY A 37 1.86 -14.51 6.94
CA GLY A 37 0.53 -14.68 6.36
C GLY A 37 -0.59 -13.83 6.96
N SER A 38 -0.33 -13.02 7.99
CA SER A 38 -1.35 -12.20 8.67
C SER A 38 -1.91 -11.00 7.86
N GLY A 39 -1.68 -10.94 6.54
CA GLY A 39 -2.21 -9.88 5.68
C GLY A 39 -1.42 -8.56 5.64
N LYS A 40 -0.28 -8.41 6.34
CA LYS A 40 0.52 -7.16 6.36
C LYS A 40 0.88 -6.63 4.97
N SER A 41 1.39 -7.49 4.10
CA SER A 41 1.78 -7.10 2.74
C SER A 41 0.55 -6.74 1.89
N VAL A 42 -0.60 -7.36 2.16
CA VAL A 42 -1.88 -7.01 1.53
C VAL A 42 -2.33 -5.64 2.02
N LEU A 43 -2.29 -5.39 3.32
CA LEU A 43 -2.60 -4.09 3.93
C LEU A 43 -1.76 -2.95 3.33
N LEU A 44 -0.44 -3.14 3.22
CA LEU A 44 0.46 -2.16 2.60
C LEU A 44 0.11 -1.89 1.13
N LYS A 45 -0.21 -2.93 0.35
CA LYS A 45 -0.62 -2.77 -1.05
C LYS A 45 -1.89 -1.94 -1.21
N HIS A 46 -2.82 -2.01 -0.26
CA HIS A 46 -4.02 -1.16 -0.25
C HIS A 46 -3.66 0.31 0.01
N MET A 47 -2.78 0.59 0.97
CA MET A 47 -2.37 1.97 1.32
C MET A 47 -1.78 2.76 0.16
N ILE A 48 -1.10 2.08 -0.76
CA ILE A 48 -0.48 2.68 -1.95
C ILE A 48 -1.29 2.43 -3.24
N GLY A 49 -2.49 1.84 -3.10
CA GLY A 49 -3.39 1.58 -4.21
C GLY A 49 -2.85 0.57 -5.24
N LEU A 50 -1.93 -0.31 -4.89
CA LEU A 50 -1.53 -1.45 -5.74
C LEU A 50 -2.57 -2.57 -5.74
N MET A 51 -3.50 -2.56 -4.78
CA MET A 51 -4.61 -3.50 -4.67
C MET A 51 -5.84 -2.74 -4.19
N GLN A 52 -6.99 -3.01 -4.80
CA GLN A 52 -8.27 -2.47 -4.32
C GLN A 52 -8.90 -3.40 -3.27
N PRO A 53 -9.50 -2.83 -2.22
CA PRO A 53 -10.23 -3.61 -1.23
C PRO A 53 -11.52 -4.15 -1.84
N ASP A 54 -12.06 -5.21 -1.25
CA ASP A 54 -13.38 -5.72 -1.65
C ASP A 54 -14.49 -4.87 -1.01
N HIS A 55 -14.27 -4.43 0.24
CA HIS A 55 -15.11 -3.47 0.96
C HIS A 55 -14.26 -2.51 1.80
N GLY A 56 -14.85 -1.39 2.19
CA GLY A 56 -14.20 -0.34 2.98
C GLY A 56 -13.45 0.67 2.12
N GLU A 57 -12.78 1.60 2.79
CA GLU A 57 -12.20 2.78 2.17
C GLU A 57 -10.74 2.96 2.55
N VAL A 58 -9.94 3.47 1.61
CA VAL A 58 -8.55 3.85 1.84
C VAL A 58 -8.35 5.30 1.44
N TRP A 59 -7.83 6.10 2.36
CA TRP A 59 -7.66 7.55 2.22
C TRP A 59 -6.19 7.95 2.35
N VAL A 60 -5.73 8.85 1.49
CA VAL A 60 -4.37 9.45 1.52
C VAL A 60 -4.48 10.97 1.58
N GLY A 61 -4.45 11.51 2.79
CA GLY A 61 -4.93 12.87 3.06
C GLY A 61 -6.44 12.92 2.90
N ASP A 62 -6.91 13.82 2.05
CA ASP A 62 -8.34 14.02 1.77
C ASP A 62 -8.83 13.27 0.53
N VAL A 63 -7.97 12.43 -0.07
CA VAL A 63 -8.27 11.68 -1.29
C VAL A 63 -8.57 10.22 -0.95
N GLU A 64 -9.80 9.78 -1.23
CA GLU A 64 -10.17 8.36 -1.19
C GLU A 64 -9.59 7.64 -2.42
N ILE A 65 -8.62 6.75 -2.23
CA ILE A 65 -7.94 6.03 -3.32
C ILE A 65 -8.62 4.70 -3.69
N SER A 66 -9.49 4.17 -2.82
CA SER A 66 -10.24 2.91 -3.05
C SER A 66 -11.15 2.96 -4.28
N ARG A 67 -11.51 4.16 -4.73
CA ARG A 67 -12.37 4.41 -5.90
C ARG A 67 -11.64 4.99 -7.10
N LEU A 68 -10.32 5.21 -6.98
CA LEU A 68 -9.52 5.79 -8.06
C LEU A 68 -8.95 4.71 -8.97
N SER A 69 -8.76 5.11 -10.23
CA SER A 69 -8.11 4.30 -11.26
C SER A 69 -7.33 5.19 -12.22
N GLY A 70 -6.51 4.56 -13.07
CA GLY A 70 -5.78 5.23 -14.15
C GLY A 70 -4.88 6.36 -13.67
N THR A 71 -4.93 7.49 -14.39
CA THR A 71 -4.09 8.67 -14.15
C THR A 71 -4.27 9.25 -12.75
N ARG A 72 -5.50 9.35 -12.24
CA ARG A 72 -5.76 9.90 -10.89
C ARG A 72 -5.10 9.07 -9.80
N LEU A 73 -5.13 7.74 -9.92
CA LEU A 73 -4.45 6.87 -8.96
C LEU A 73 -2.93 6.98 -9.10
N ASN A 74 -2.42 7.11 -10.32
CA ASN A 74 -0.98 7.30 -10.55
C ASN A 74 -0.46 8.61 -9.94
N ASP A 75 -1.25 9.68 -9.96
CA ASP A 75 -0.86 10.94 -9.31
C ASP A 75 -0.72 10.80 -7.79
N VAL A 76 -1.58 10.00 -7.16
CA VAL A 76 -1.41 9.69 -5.74
C VAL A 76 -0.19 8.80 -5.50
N ARG A 77 0.07 7.81 -6.36
CA ARG A 77 1.24 6.91 -6.24
C ARG A 77 2.58 7.65 -6.30
N LYS A 78 2.68 8.77 -7.01
CA LYS A 78 3.88 9.64 -7.02
C LYS A 78 4.26 10.17 -5.63
N ARG A 79 3.33 10.14 -4.66
CA ARG A 79 3.57 10.59 -3.28
C ARG A 79 4.17 9.50 -2.40
N PHE A 80 4.33 8.28 -2.91
CA PHE A 80 4.82 7.12 -2.16
C PHE A 80 6.16 6.63 -2.70
N ALA A 81 7.06 6.34 -1.78
CA ALA A 81 8.20 5.46 -2.01
C ALA A 81 7.92 4.11 -1.35
N MET A 82 8.26 3.02 -2.02
CA MET A 82 8.09 1.67 -1.49
C MET A 82 9.38 0.88 -1.65
N LEU A 83 9.79 0.22 -0.58
CA LEU A 83 10.83 -0.80 -0.60
C LEU A 83 10.17 -2.17 -0.51
N PHE A 84 10.48 -3.05 -1.47
CA PHE A 84 9.95 -4.41 -1.51
C PHE A 84 10.84 -5.37 -0.72
N GLN A 85 10.25 -6.48 -0.24
CA GLN A 85 11.01 -7.53 0.45
C GLN A 85 11.93 -8.30 -0.50
N GLY A 86 11.54 -8.44 -1.77
CA GLY A 86 12.38 -9.01 -2.83
C GLY A 86 13.20 -7.94 -3.52
N ALA A 87 14.38 -8.32 -4.04
CA ALA A 87 15.17 -7.45 -4.89
C ALA A 87 14.35 -7.09 -6.15
N ALA A 88 14.06 -5.81 -6.33
CA ALA A 88 13.39 -5.26 -7.50
C ALA A 88 14.34 -4.33 -8.29
N LEU A 89 15.65 -4.60 -8.18
CA LEU A 89 16.68 -3.83 -8.87
C LEU A 89 16.78 -4.28 -10.32
N PHE A 90 17.15 -3.35 -11.19
CA PHE A 90 17.53 -3.66 -12.56
C PHE A 90 18.92 -4.28 -12.54
N ASP A 91 18.99 -5.55 -12.95
CA ASP A 91 20.21 -6.36 -13.04
C ASP A 91 21.21 -5.83 -14.08
N SER A 92 20.69 -5.14 -15.10
CA SER A 92 21.46 -4.45 -16.14
C SER A 92 22.10 -3.14 -15.67
N LEU A 93 21.76 -2.64 -14.47
CA LEU A 93 22.24 -1.37 -13.94
C LEU A 93 23.17 -1.58 -12.74
N SER A 94 24.16 -0.71 -12.61
CA SER A 94 24.96 -0.60 -11.40
C SER A 94 24.12 -0.14 -10.19
N VAL A 95 24.68 -0.26 -8.99
CA VAL A 95 24.04 0.25 -7.77
C VAL A 95 23.75 1.75 -7.88
N PHE A 96 24.71 2.53 -8.41
CA PHE A 96 24.53 3.97 -8.58
C PHE A 96 23.37 4.28 -9.54
N GLU A 97 23.32 3.60 -10.69
CA GLU A 97 22.27 3.79 -11.69
C GLU A 97 20.89 3.41 -11.15
N ASN A 98 20.77 2.31 -10.39
CA ASN A 98 19.52 1.95 -9.73
C ASN A 98 19.02 3.02 -8.74
N VAL A 99 19.94 3.66 -8.00
CA VAL A 99 19.60 4.71 -7.03
C VAL A 99 19.33 6.05 -7.72
N ALA A 100 19.93 6.31 -8.88
CA ALA A 100 19.76 7.54 -9.66
C ALA A 100 18.57 7.51 -10.63
N PHE A 101 18.00 6.34 -10.91
CA PHE A 101 16.83 6.14 -11.79
C PHE A 101 15.50 6.78 -11.32
N PRO A 102 15.15 6.81 -10.01
CA PRO A 102 13.90 7.39 -9.51
C PRO A 102 13.87 8.93 -9.59
#